data_AF-A0A955B2V0-F1
#
_entry.id   AF-A0A955B2V0-F1
#
_cell.length_a   1.000
_cell.length_b   1.000
_cell.length_c   1.000
_cell.angle_alpha   90.00
_cell.angle_beta   90.00
_cell.angle_gamma   90.00
#
_symmetry.space_group_name_H-M   'P 1'
#
loop_
_entity.id
_entity.type
_entity.pdbx_description
1 polymer ?
#
loop_
_entity_poly.entity_id
_entity_poly.type
_entity_poly.pdbx_seq_one_letter_code
_entity_poly.pdbx_strand_id
1 'polypeptide(L)'
;MSSQSETGPSQPHAEQLATAIRDKSCRVGVIGLGYVGLPLIRAFSQAGFATMGFDVDDAKIAKLTAGQSYIRHIPSAWIEQLVQGGSFVPTSDMRRLSEADVVLICVPTPLNDSRDPDLSFVEATARHIAAALRPGQLIVLESTTYPGT
;
A
#
# COMPACT_ATOMS: atom_id res chain seq x y z
N MET A 1 -36.03 -3.27 -25.76
CA MET A 1 -35.92 -2.49 -24.51
C MET A 1 -34.47 -2.51 -24.09
N SER A 2 -33.70 -1.57 -24.62
CA SER A 2 -32.26 -1.47 -24.35
C SER A 2 -32.08 -0.78 -23.00
N SER A 3 -31.61 -1.52 -21.99
CA SER A 3 -31.24 -0.96 -20.70
C SER A 3 -30.01 -0.08 -20.89
N GLN A 4 -30.21 1.23 -20.94
CA GLN A 4 -29.11 2.17 -20.80
C GLN A 4 -28.62 2.06 -19.35
N SER A 5 -27.37 1.65 -19.17
CA SER A 5 -26.67 1.73 -17.91
C SER A 5 -26.49 3.20 -17.56
N GLU A 6 -27.22 3.69 -16.57
CA GLU A 6 -27.01 5.02 -15.99
C GLU A 6 -25.59 5.08 -15.39
N THR A 7 -24.68 5.70 -16.12
CA THR A 7 -23.42 6.16 -15.54
C THR A 7 -23.75 7.45 -14.81
N GLY A 8 -23.72 7.40 -13.46
CA GLY A 8 -23.80 8.61 -12.64
C GLY A 8 -22.71 9.61 -13.04
N PRO A 9 -22.80 10.88 -12.61
CA PRO A 9 -21.84 11.91 -12.98
C PRO A 9 -20.42 11.41 -12.72
N SER A 10 -19.55 11.49 -13.73
CA SER A 10 -18.17 11.05 -13.59
C SER A 10 -17.51 11.82 -12.45
N GLN A 11 -17.01 11.09 -11.46
CA GLN A 11 -16.22 11.72 -10.40
C GLN A 11 -14.85 12.06 -10.99
N PRO A 12 -14.47 13.34 -11.11
CA PRO A 12 -13.24 13.74 -11.81
C PRO A 12 -12.00 13.09 -11.21
N HIS A 13 -12.00 12.84 -9.91
CA HIS A 13 -10.93 12.13 -9.22
C HIS A 13 -10.77 10.66 -9.66
N ALA A 14 -11.88 9.94 -9.88
CA ALA A 14 -11.83 8.54 -10.29
C ALA A 14 -11.28 8.40 -11.72
N GLU A 15 -11.66 9.29 -12.63
CA GLU A 15 -11.14 9.31 -14.01
C GLU A 15 -9.66 9.69 -14.06
N GLN A 16 -9.25 10.68 -13.26
CA GLN A 16 -7.85 11.08 -13.11
C GLN A 16 -7.01 9.91 -12.59
N LEU A 17 -7.45 9.27 -11.50
CA LEU A 17 -6.74 8.12 -10.95
C LEU A 17 -6.71 6.94 -11.92
N ALA A 18 -7.82 6.63 -12.60
CA ALA A 18 -7.86 5.56 -13.60
C ALA A 18 -6.89 5.82 -14.76
N THR A 19 -6.72 7.08 -15.17
CA THR A 19 -5.72 7.48 -16.17
C THR A 19 -4.31 7.27 -15.62
N ALA A 20 -4.04 7.74 -14.40
CA ALA A 20 -2.75 7.61 -13.74
C ALA A 20 -2.34 6.14 -13.49
N ILE A 21 -3.31 5.24 -13.30
CA ILE A 21 -3.07 3.80 -13.20
C ILE A 21 -2.71 3.22 -14.57
N ARG A 22 -3.42 3.61 -15.64
CA ARG A 22 -3.18 3.11 -17.01
C ARG A 22 -1.81 3.53 -17.54
N ASP A 23 -1.40 4.77 -17.30
CA ASP A 23 -0.12 5.30 -17.76
C ASP A 23 1.04 5.07 -16.77
N LYS A 24 0.74 4.48 -15.60
CA LYS A 24 1.69 4.17 -14.52
C LYS A 24 2.34 5.38 -13.87
N SER A 25 1.71 6.55 -14.00
CA SER A 25 2.15 7.78 -13.34
C SER A 25 1.73 7.87 -11.87
N CYS A 26 0.78 7.03 -11.43
CA CYS A 26 0.38 6.99 -10.02
C CYS A 26 1.44 6.34 -9.13
N ARG A 27 1.47 6.76 -7.86
CA ARG A 27 2.36 6.17 -6.84
C ARG A 27 1.60 5.22 -5.94
N VAL A 28 2.13 3.99 -5.81
CA VAL A 28 1.52 2.93 -5.00
C VAL A 28 2.18 2.86 -3.63
N GLY A 29 1.40 3.12 -2.58
CA GLY A 29 1.77 2.94 -1.18
C GLY A 29 1.33 1.58 -0.65
N VAL A 30 2.18 0.91 0.13
CA VAL A 30 1.82 -0.34 0.83
C VAL A 30 2.14 -0.19 2.31
N ILE A 31 1.14 -0.38 3.17
CA ILE A 31 1.29 -0.38 4.63
C ILE A 31 1.44 -1.80 5.14
N GLY A 32 2.48 -2.05 5.93
CA GLY A 32 2.87 -3.37 6.41
C GLY A 32 3.83 -4.04 5.43
N LEU A 33 5.13 -3.95 5.69
CA LEU A 33 6.20 -4.49 4.84
C LEU A 33 6.61 -5.91 5.27
N GLY A 34 5.61 -6.69 5.66
CA GLY A 34 5.77 -8.09 6.02
C GLY A 34 5.82 -9.01 4.81
N TYR A 35 5.43 -10.27 5.03
CA TYR A 35 5.43 -11.32 4.01
C TYR A 35 4.47 -11.04 2.84
N VAL A 36 3.43 -10.21 3.01
CA VAL A 36 2.50 -9.84 1.92
C VAL A 36 2.92 -8.52 1.27
N GLY A 37 3.11 -7.47 2.07
CA GLY A 37 3.33 -6.13 1.51
C GLY A 37 4.64 -5.96 0.77
N LEU A 38 5.75 -6.57 1.22
CA LEU A 38 7.03 -6.42 0.50
C LEU A 38 7.02 -7.14 -0.87
N PRO A 39 6.43 -8.35 -1.02
CA PRO A 39 6.13 -8.90 -2.34
C PRO A 39 5.18 -8.05 -3.21
N LEU A 40 4.21 -7.35 -2.62
CA LEU A 40 3.36 -6.43 -3.39
C LEU A 40 4.14 -5.23 -3.93
N ILE A 41 5.01 -4.63 -3.11
CA ILE A 41 5.97 -3.61 -3.59
C ILE A 41 6.76 -4.15 -4.78
N ARG A 42 7.17 -5.43 -4.72
CA ARG A 42 7.86 -6.08 -5.84
C ARG A 42 7.02 -6.19 -7.09
N ALA A 43 5.79 -6.66 -6.98
CA ALA A 43 4.89 -6.78 -8.11
C ALA A 43 4.63 -5.41 -8.78
N PHE A 44 4.32 -4.38 -8.00
CA PHE A 44 4.05 -3.04 -8.55
C PHE A 44 5.30 -2.37 -9.15
N SER A 45 6.46 -2.53 -8.51
CA SER A 45 7.71 -2.01 -9.07
C SER A 45 8.06 -2.70 -10.39
N GLN A 46 7.88 -4.02 -10.49
CA GLN A 46 8.09 -4.77 -11.74
C GLN A 46 7.08 -4.40 -12.83
N ALA A 47 5.86 -4.02 -12.45
CA ALA A 47 4.86 -3.49 -13.36
C ALA A 47 5.19 -2.06 -13.84
N GLY A 48 6.15 -1.36 -13.21
CA GLY A 48 6.64 -0.05 -13.62
C GLY A 48 6.09 1.12 -12.81
N PHE A 49 5.47 0.88 -11.65
CA PHE A 49 4.98 1.94 -10.76
C PHE A 49 6.07 2.42 -9.81
N ALA A 50 6.05 3.71 -9.47
CA ALA A 50 6.76 4.20 -8.30
C ALA A 50 6.06 3.70 -7.03
N THR A 51 6.84 3.29 -6.04
CA THR A 51 6.31 2.67 -4.82
C THR A 51 6.79 3.34 -3.54
N MET A 52 5.93 3.32 -2.53
CA MET A 52 6.26 3.67 -1.15
C MET A 52 5.89 2.54 -0.21
N GLY A 53 6.78 2.24 0.73
CA GLY A 53 6.53 1.25 1.76
C GLY A 53 6.41 1.92 3.12
N PHE A 54 5.38 1.56 3.88
CA PHE A 54 5.13 2.05 5.22
C PHE A 54 5.16 0.91 6.23
N ASP A 55 5.96 1.01 7.28
CA ASP A 55 5.95 0.05 8.39
C ASP A 55 6.27 0.80 9.69
N VAL A 56 5.64 0.41 10.79
CA VAL A 56 5.90 1.00 12.13
C VAL A 56 7.23 0.51 12.72
N ASP A 57 7.79 -0.57 12.16
CA ASP A 57 9.07 -1.13 12.57
C ASP A 57 10.24 -0.40 11.89
N ASP A 58 10.83 0.57 12.61
CA ASP A 58 11.99 1.34 12.15
C ASP A 58 13.18 0.45 11.76
N ALA A 59 13.33 -0.73 12.36
CA ALA A 59 14.43 -1.64 12.02
C ALA A 59 14.25 -2.25 10.63
N LYS A 60 13.01 -2.54 10.21
CA LYS A 60 12.72 -2.94 8.81
C LYS A 60 13.01 -1.78 7.86
N ILE A 61 12.57 -0.58 8.19
CA ILE A 61 12.78 0.61 7.36
C ILE A 61 14.27 0.88 7.18
N ALA A 62 15.06 0.81 8.24
CA ALA A 62 16.51 0.98 8.18
C ALA A 62 17.18 -0.04 7.27
N LYS A 63 16.79 -1.32 7.36
CA LYS A 63 17.31 -2.38 6.47
C LYS A 63 16.96 -2.11 5.01
N LEU A 64 15.70 -1.82 4.71
CA LEU A 64 15.25 -1.57 3.34
C LEU A 64 15.93 -0.34 2.75
N THR A 65 16.04 0.73 3.53
CA THR A 65 16.74 1.97 3.14
C THR A 65 18.21 1.69 2.81
N ALA A 66 18.84 0.76 3.53
CA ALA A 66 20.21 0.30 3.26
C ALA A 66 20.32 -0.73 2.12
N GLY A 67 19.25 -0.96 1.34
CA GLY A 67 19.25 -1.93 0.25
C GLY A 67 19.14 -3.39 0.70
N GLN A 68 18.82 -3.66 1.97
CA GLN A 68 18.83 -5.01 2.54
C GLN A 68 17.43 -5.59 2.66
N SER A 69 17.26 -6.82 2.18
CA SER A 69 16.05 -7.60 2.40
C SER A 69 16.14 -8.42 3.70
N TYR A 70 15.02 -8.51 4.42
CA TYR A 70 14.81 -9.47 5.51
C TYR A 70 13.86 -10.61 5.11
N ILE A 71 13.34 -10.59 3.88
CA ILE A 71 12.48 -11.65 3.34
C ILE A 71 13.32 -12.55 2.42
N ARG A 72 13.49 -13.82 2.82
CA ARG A 72 14.42 -14.78 2.20
C ARG A 72 14.33 -14.89 0.68
N HIS A 73 13.12 -14.80 0.12
CA HIS A 73 12.86 -14.97 -1.32
C HIS A 73 12.83 -13.64 -2.10
N ILE A 74 13.16 -12.52 -1.45
CA ILE A 74 13.36 -11.21 -2.07
C ILE A 74 14.85 -10.87 -1.97
N PRO A 75 15.60 -10.84 -3.10
CA PRO A 75 17.02 -10.53 -3.08
C PRO A 75 17.31 -9.09 -2.64
N SER A 76 18.33 -8.88 -1.79
CA SER A 76 18.78 -7.53 -1.40
C SER A 76 19.20 -6.69 -2.61
N ALA A 77 19.87 -7.26 -3.61
CA ALA A 77 20.26 -6.56 -4.82
C ALA A 77 19.08 -5.88 -5.54
N TRP A 78 17.89 -6.48 -5.46
CA TRP A 78 16.68 -5.88 -6.03
C TRP A 78 16.16 -4.71 -5.19
N ILE A 79 16.16 -4.82 -3.85
CA ILE A 79 15.81 -3.70 -2.96
C ILE A 79 16.77 -2.53 -3.18
N GLU A 80 18.08 -2.82 -3.18
CA GLU A 80 19.13 -1.83 -3.39
C GLU A 80 18.93 -1.06 -4.70
N GLN A 81 18.69 -1.77 -5.81
CA GLN A 81 18.41 -1.14 -7.10
C GLN A 81 17.23 -0.18 -7.06
N LEU A 82 16.12 -0.55 -6.42
CA LEU A 82 14.93 0.30 -6.38
C LEU A 82 15.07 1.50 -5.46
N VAL A 83 15.76 1.34 -4.33
CA VAL A 83 15.99 2.43 -3.37
C VAL A 83 16.99 3.43 -3.95
N GLN A 84 18.11 2.96 -4.51
CA GLN A 84 19.09 3.83 -5.16
C GLN A 84 18.52 4.50 -6.42
N GLY A 85 17.66 3.80 -7.16
CA GLY A 85 16.93 4.34 -8.32
C GLY A 85 15.77 5.28 -7.96
N GLY A 86 15.41 5.40 -6.67
CA GLY A 86 14.31 6.25 -6.19
C GLY A 86 12.91 5.74 -6.53
N SER A 87 12.77 4.57 -7.14
CA SER A 87 11.47 3.97 -7.50
C SER A 87 10.80 3.25 -6.32
N PHE A 88 11.53 3.04 -5.22
CA PHE A 88 10.97 2.55 -3.95
C PHE A 88 11.45 3.41 -2.78
N VAL A 89 10.51 3.91 -1.98
CA VAL A 89 10.80 4.69 -0.77
C VAL A 89 10.20 4.00 0.47
N PRO A 90 11.00 3.27 1.27
CA PRO A 90 10.58 2.79 2.57
C PRO A 90 10.58 3.93 3.61
N THR A 91 9.58 3.98 4.49
CA THR A 91 9.44 5.00 5.52
C THR A 91 8.62 4.49 6.70
N SER A 92 8.89 4.99 7.91
CA SER A 92 8.01 4.83 9.08
C SER A 92 7.10 6.04 9.31
N ASP A 93 7.31 7.12 8.55
CA ASP A 93 6.50 8.34 8.65
C ASP A 93 5.14 8.18 7.93
N MET A 94 4.10 7.86 8.70
CA MET A 94 2.73 7.71 8.20
C MET A 94 2.11 9.02 7.69
N ARG A 95 2.65 10.20 8.02
CA ARG A 95 2.13 11.48 7.48
C ARG A 95 2.31 11.59 5.97
N ARG A 96 3.28 10.84 5.45
CA ARG A 96 3.61 10.76 4.02
C ARG A 96 2.63 9.90 3.21
N LEU A 97 1.63 9.29 3.85
CA LEU A 97 0.56 8.56 3.16
C LEU A 97 -0.17 9.43 2.11
N SER A 98 -0.26 10.74 2.35
CA SER A 98 -0.82 11.71 1.40
C SER A 98 -0.08 11.77 0.06
N GLU A 99 1.18 11.33 0.02
CA GLU A 99 2.00 11.34 -1.20
C GLU A 99 1.73 10.11 -2.11
N ALA A 100 0.98 9.10 -1.66
CA ALA A 100 0.54 7.98 -2.51
C ALA A 100 -0.81 8.30 -3.17
N ASP A 101 -1.08 7.69 -4.33
CA ASP A 101 -2.39 7.75 -5.00
C ASP A 101 -3.24 6.51 -4.68
N VAL A 102 -2.58 5.35 -4.57
CA VAL A 102 -3.20 4.08 -4.16
C VAL A 102 -2.50 3.60 -2.90
N VAL A 103 -3.26 3.21 -1.87
CA VAL A 103 -2.72 2.72 -0.59
C VAL A 103 -3.30 1.34 -0.29
N LEU A 104 -2.44 0.33 -0.23
CA LEU A 104 -2.80 -1.04 0.13
C LEU A 104 -2.49 -1.31 1.60
N ILE A 105 -3.46 -1.88 2.33
CA ILE A 105 -3.34 -2.22 3.75
C ILE A 105 -3.01 -3.71 3.90
N CYS A 106 -1.77 -4.02 4.26
CA CYS A 106 -1.21 -5.36 4.41
C CYS A 106 -0.68 -5.61 5.83
N VAL A 107 -1.46 -5.22 6.83
CA VAL A 107 -1.10 -5.33 8.25
C VAL A 107 -1.58 -6.66 8.83
N PRO A 108 -0.94 -7.18 9.90
CA PRO A 108 -1.33 -8.46 10.45
C PRO A 108 -2.72 -8.38 11.07
N THR A 109 -3.47 -9.47 10.94
CA THR A 109 -4.73 -9.73 11.65
C THR A 109 -4.56 -11.02 12.45
N PRO A 110 -3.72 -11.01 13.51
CA PRO A 110 -3.45 -12.21 14.29
C PRO A 110 -4.74 -12.66 14.99
N LEU A 111 -4.77 -13.90 15.46
CA LEU A 111 -5.88 -14.36 16.30
C LEU A 111 -5.64 -13.96 17.75
N ASN A 112 -6.68 -13.49 18.44
CA ASN A 112 -6.66 -13.25 19.88
C ASN A 112 -6.81 -14.57 20.66
N ASP A 113 -6.83 -14.49 22.01
CA ASP A 113 -6.97 -15.66 22.89
C ASP A 113 -8.27 -16.46 22.65
N SER A 114 -9.31 -15.80 22.14
CA SER A 114 -10.60 -16.41 21.76
C SER A 114 -10.61 -16.99 20.33
N ARG A 115 -9.47 -16.91 19.62
CA ARG A 115 -9.29 -17.33 18.21
C ARG A 115 -10.05 -16.48 17.20
N ASP A 116 -10.47 -15.28 17.58
CA ASP A 116 -11.02 -14.29 16.66
C ASP A 116 -9.88 -13.42 16.09
N PRO A 117 -9.92 -13.01 14.80
CA PRO A 117 -9.09 -11.97 14.25
C PRO A 117 -9.07 -10.71 15.11
N ASP A 118 -7.88 -10.31 15.52
CA ASP A 118 -7.60 -9.02 16.10
C ASP A 118 -7.48 -7.98 14.99
N LEU A 119 -8.51 -7.14 14.86
CA LEU A 119 -8.57 -6.06 13.87
C LEU A 119 -7.91 -4.76 14.35
N SER A 120 -7.33 -4.72 15.57
CA SER A 120 -6.74 -3.51 16.14
C SER A 120 -5.67 -2.88 15.24
N PHE A 121 -4.92 -3.70 14.51
CA PHE A 121 -3.92 -3.27 13.53
C PHE A 121 -4.56 -2.60 12.31
N VAL A 122 -5.67 -3.13 11.80
CA VAL A 122 -6.41 -2.57 10.68
C VAL A 122 -7.04 -1.23 11.10
N GLU A 123 -7.66 -1.18 12.27
CA GLU A 123 -8.24 0.05 12.81
C GLU A 123 -7.18 1.14 13.08
N ALA A 124 -6.03 0.77 13.66
CA ALA A 124 -4.92 1.70 13.87
C ALA A 124 -4.39 2.24 12.54
N THR A 125 -4.32 1.38 11.52
CA THR A 125 -3.93 1.79 10.16
C THR A 125 -4.96 2.73 9.55
N ALA A 126 -6.25 2.45 9.69
CA ALA A 126 -7.33 3.32 9.23
C ALA A 126 -7.27 4.70 9.89
N ARG A 127 -6.92 4.79 11.18
CA ARG A 127 -6.70 6.08 11.88
C ARG A 127 -5.52 6.86 11.30
N HIS A 128 -4.40 6.20 11.00
CA HIS A 128 -3.27 6.86 10.34
C HIS A 128 -3.62 7.35 8.93
N ILE A 129 -4.33 6.53 8.15
CA ILE A 129 -4.82 6.92 6.83
C ILE A 129 -5.75 8.14 6.95
N ALA A 130 -6.75 8.11 7.83
CA ALA A 130 -7.70 9.20 8.01
C ALA A 130 -7.01 10.53 8.34
N ALA A 131 -5.92 10.51 9.11
CA ALA A 131 -5.16 11.70 9.47
C ALA A 131 -4.36 12.31 8.29
N ALA A 132 -4.07 11.53 7.25
CA ALA A 132 -3.27 11.94 6.09
C ALA A 132 -4.03 11.85 4.75
N LEU A 133 -5.32 11.48 4.79
CA LEU A 133 -6.13 11.22 3.61
C LEU A 133 -6.34 12.51 2.80
N ARG A 134 -6.25 12.40 1.48
CA ARG A 134 -6.59 13.49 0.56
C ARG A 134 -7.58 13.03 -0.52
N PRO A 135 -8.30 13.98 -1.15
CA PRO A 135 -9.14 13.68 -2.31
C PRO A 135 -8.36 12.97 -3.43
N GLY A 136 -9.03 11.99 -4.06
CA GLY A 136 -8.50 11.23 -5.19
C GLY A 136 -7.60 10.05 -4.84
N GLN A 137 -7.45 9.70 -3.56
CA GLN A 137 -6.78 8.46 -3.17
C GLN A 137 -7.72 7.25 -3.25
N LEU A 138 -7.15 6.09 -3.62
CA LEU A 138 -7.80 4.78 -3.49
C LEU A 138 -7.18 4.03 -2.31
N ILE A 139 -8.02 3.58 -1.38
CA ILE A 139 -7.62 2.75 -0.25
C ILE A 139 -8.10 1.32 -0.51
N VAL A 140 -7.21 0.34 -0.41
CA VAL A 140 -7.48 -1.08 -0.65
C VAL A 140 -7.12 -1.89 0.59
N LEU A 141 -8.10 -2.58 1.16
CA LEU A 141 -7.88 -3.50 2.29
C LEU A 141 -7.54 -4.90 1.77
N GLU A 142 -6.28 -5.30 1.91
CA GLU A 142 -5.78 -6.64 1.52
C GLU A 142 -5.64 -7.58 2.73
N SER A 143 -5.65 -7.03 3.94
CA SER A 143 -5.56 -7.81 5.17
C SER A 143 -6.81 -8.68 5.33
N THR A 144 -6.63 -9.95 5.69
CA THR A 144 -7.75 -10.89 5.88
C THR A 144 -8.70 -10.38 6.96
N THR A 145 -9.97 -10.20 6.61
CA THR A 145 -10.97 -9.67 7.54
C THR A 145 -12.33 -10.33 7.38
N TYR A 146 -13.27 -9.96 8.24
CA TYR A 146 -14.67 -10.37 8.16
C TYR A 146 -15.45 -9.57 7.10
N PRO A 147 -16.46 -10.18 6.44
CA PRO A 147 -17.42 -9.43 5.62
C PRO A 147 -18.06 -8.29 6.42
N GLY A 148 -18.10 -7.09 5.82
CA GLY A 148 -18.66 -5.89 6.44
C GLY A 148 -17.67 -5.03 7.23
N THR A 149 -16.39 -5.40 7.24
CA THR A 149 -15.28 -4.50 7.63
C THR A 149 -15.13 -3.38 6.60
#